data_AF-A0A524DB16-F1
#
_entry.id   AF-A0A524DB16-F1
#
_cell.length_a   1.000
_cell.length_b   1.000
_cell.length_c   1.000
_cell.angle_alpha   90.00
_cell.angle_beta   90.00
_cell.angle_gamma   90.00
#
_symmetry.space_group_name_H-M   'P 1'
#
loop_
_entity.id
_entity.type
_entity.pdbx_description
1 polymer ?
#
loop_
_entity_poly.entity_id
_entity_poly.type
_entity_poly.pdbx_seq_one_letter_code
_entity_poly.pdbx_strand_id
1 'polypeptide(L)' 'MSDNYSKFIELEKQHHTKLYSKRDYVIIKGKGALLYDEKGNEYIDCIAGHGVLNI' A
#
# COMPACT_ATOMS: atom_id res chain seq x y z
N MET A 1 7.47 4.93 20.50
CA MET A 1 7.88 5.16 19.10
C MET A 1 6.62 5.55 18.33
N SER A 2 6.51 6.82 17.95
CA SER A 2 5.27 7.46 17.51
C SER A 2 4.94 7.24 16.03
N ASP A 3 3.67 6.92 15.80
CA ASP A 3 2.99 6.57 14.55
C ASP A 3 3.05 7.67 13.47
N ASN A 4 4.10 7.72 12.65
CA ASN A 4 4.17 8.65 11.51
C ASN A 4 3.39 8.17 10.27
N TYR A 5 2.98 6.91 10.26
CA TYR A 5 2.51 6.18 9.09
C TYR A 5 1.00 6.23 8.87
N SER A 6 0.24 6.50 9.95
CA SER A 6 -1.20 6.84 9.89
C SER A 6 -1.49 8.01 8.94
N LYS A 7 -0.52 8.91 8.75
CA LYS A 7 -0.71 10.15 8.00
C LYS A 7 -1.15 9.93 6.54
N PHE A 8 -0.58 8.97 5.82
CA PHE A 8 -1.00 8.72 4.42
C PHE A 8 -2.42 8.16 4.35
N ILE A 9 -2.77 7.27 5.29
CA ILE A 9 -4.11 6.71 5.41
C ILE A 9 -5.11 7.82 5.78
N GLU A 10 -4.79 8.70 6.71
CA GLU A 10 -5.62 9.84 7.10
C GLU A 10 -5.83 10.83 5.95
N LEU A 11 -4.75 11.19 5.24
CA LEU A 11 -4.83 12.05 4.07
C LEU A 11 -5.67 11.42 2.96
N GLU A 12 -5.47 10.14 2.66
CA GLU A 12 -6.30 9.44 1.68
C GLU A 12 -7.77 9.39 2.15
N LYS A 13 -8.04 9.08 3.42
CA LYS A 13 -9.41 9.09 3.97
C LYS A 13 -10.09 10.46 3.85
N GLN A 14 -9.34 11.54 4.02
CA GLN A 14 -9.85 12.92 3.93
C GLN A 14 -10.11 13.36 2.48
N HIS A 15 -9.26 12.95 1.53
CA HIS A 15 -9.25 13.51 0.17
C HIS A 15 -9.67 12.54 -0.95
N HIS A 16 -9.76 11.23 -0.70
CA HIS A 16 -10.17 10.24 -1.68
C HIS A 16 -11.69 10.29 -1.96
N THR A 17 -12.09 9.87 -3.17
CA THR A 17 -13.48 9.83 -3.65
C THR A 17 -14.36 8.81 -2.92
N LYS A 18 -13.77 7.94 -2.09
CA LYS A 18 -14.41 6.86 -1.30
C LYS A 18 -15.11 5.77 -2.13
N LEU A 19 -14.85 5.70 -3.44
CA LEU A 19 -15.41 4.66 -4.33
C LEU A 19 -14.76 3.28 -4.14
N TYR A 20 -13.51 3.26 -3.70
CA TYR A 20 -12.76 2.02 -3.46
C TYR A 20 -12.47 1.84 -1.97
N SER A 21 -12.75 0.65 -1.45
CA SER A 21 -12.30 0.25 -0.12
C SER A 21 -10.77 0.20 -0.09
N LYS A 22 -10.19 0.86 0.91
CA LYS A 22 -8.74 0.88 1.15
C LYS A 22 -8.40 -0.03 2.32
N ARG A 23 -7.20 -0.60 2.29
CA ARG A 23 -6.67 -1.45 3.37
C ARG A 23 -5.89 -0.57 4.35
N ASP A 24 -5.84 -0.94 5.62
CA ASP A 24 -5.13 -0.17 6.65
C ASP A 24 -3.61 -0.46 6.67
N TYR A 25 -2.98 -0.43 5.49
CA TYR A 25 -1.53 -0.49 5.32
C TYR A 25 -1.11 0.29 4.07
N VAL A 26 0.14 0.76 4.06
CA VAL A 26 0.70 1.54 2.95
C VAL A 26 1.92 0.80 2.38
N ILE A 27 1.84 0.44 1.10
CA ILE A 27 2.98 -0.09 0.34
C ILE A 27 3.81 1.08 -0.16
N ILE A 28 5.12 1.08 0.16
CA ILE A 28 6.04 2.18 -0.17
C ILE A 28 7.06 1.81 -1.25
N LYS A 29 7.22 0.52 -1.54
CA LYS A 29 8.18 0.02 -2.52
C LYS A 29 7.73 -1.32 -3.09
N GLY A 30 8.07 -1.57 -4.35
CA GLY A 30 7.97 -2.88 -4.99
C GLY A 30 9.28 -3.29 -5.67
N LYS A 31 9.55 -4.59 -5.78
CA LYS A 31 10.65 -5.18 -6.55
C LYS A 31 10.26 -6.58 -7.03
N GLY A 32 10.07 -6.75 -8.34
CA GLY A 32 9.51 -7.99 -8.89
C GLY A 32 8.17 -8.30 -8.24
N ALA A 33 7.98 -9.55 -7.80
CA ALA A 33 6.78 -9.99 -7.09
C ALA A 33 6.74 -9.62 -5.59
N LEU A 34 7.63 -8.76 -5.09
CA LEU A 34 7.68 -8.37 -3.67
C LEU A 34 7.23 -6.93 -3.46
N LEU A 35 6.41 -6.71 -2.44
CA LEU A 35 6.01 -5.40 -1.93
C LEU A 35 6.49 -5.22 -0.49
N TYR A 36 6.83 -3.98 -0.16
CA TYR A 36 7.30 -3.60 1.16
C TYR A 36 6.39 -2.51 1.71
N ASP A 37 5.85 -2.75 2.90
CA ASP A 37 5.13 -1.70 3.61
C ASP A 37 6.08 -0.77 4.36
N GLU A 38 5.51 0.32 4.88
CA GLU A 38 6.24 1.31 5.66
C GLU A 38 6.74 0.83 7.03
N LYS A 39 6.24 -0.32 7.51
CA LYS A 39 6.69 -0.96 8.75
C LYS A 39 7.86 -1.93 8.50
N GLY A 40 8.26 -2.10 7.24
CA GLY A 40 9.32 -3.01 6.82
C GLY A 40 8.87 -4.46 6.62
N ASN A 41 7.56 -4.72 6.61
CA ASN A 41 7.04 -6.04 6.28
C ASN A 41 7.16 -6.29 4.77
N GLU A 42 7.45 -7.53 4.42
CA GLU A 42 7.56 -8.01 3.04
C GLU A 42 6.36 -8.87 2.69
N TYR A 43 5.82 -8.68 1.48
CA TYR A 43 4.65 -9.38 0.96
C TYR A 43 4.90 -9.87 -0.46
N ILE A 44 4.32 -11.02 -0.80
CA ILE A 44 4.23 -11.50 -2.18
C ILE A 44 3.03 -10.80 -2.86
N ASP A 45 3.27 -10.14 -4.00
CA ASP A 45 2.23 -9.49 -4.80
C ASP A 45 1.53 -10.50 -5.72
N CYS A 46 0.39 -11.03 -5.26
CA CYS A 46 -0.49 -11.85 -6.08
C CYS A 46 -1.58 -11.03 -6.80
N ILE A 47 -1.61 -9.70 -6.65
CA ILE A 47 -2.52 -8.81 -7.38
C ILE A 47 -1.87 -8.35 -8.68
N ALA A 48 -0.54 -8.16 -8.66
CA ALA A 48 0.30 -7.75 -9.79
C ALA A 48 -0.26 -6.51 -10.50
N GLY A 49 -0.85 -5.58 -9.74
CA GLY A 49 -1.52 -4.39 -10.28
C GLY A 49 -2.62 -4.72 -11.29
N HIS A 50 -3.52 -5.66 -10.97
CA HIS A 50 -4.52 -6.18 -11.91
C HIS A 50 -3.90 -6.80 -13.18
N GLY A 51 -2.77 -7.50 -13.01
CA GLY A 51 -2.04 -8.17 -14.09
C GLY A 51 -1.14 -7.25 -14.93
N VAL A 52 -0.99 -5.98 -14.58
CA VAL A 52 -0.09 -5.03 -15.25
C VAL A 52 1.39 -5.37 -15.01
N LEU A 53 1.72 -5.89 -13.83
CA LEU A 53 3.10 -6.22 -13.43
C LEU A 53 3.40 -7.72 -13.69
N ASN A 54 3.40 -8.13 -14.95
CA ASN A 54 3.54 -9.54 -15.36
C ASN A 54 4.98 -10.00 -15.66
N ILE A 55 6.00 -9.22 -15.27
CA ILE A 55 7.42 -9.47 -15.54
C ILE A 55 8.27 -9.57 -14.27
#